data_AF-A0A9X3X2K6-F1
#
_entry.id   AF-A0A9X3X2K6-F1
#
_cell.length_a   1.000
_cell.length_b   1.000
_cell.length_c   1.000
_cell.angle_alpha   90.00
_cell.angle_beta   90.00
_cell.angle_gamma   90.00
#
_symmetry.space_group_name_H-M   'P 1'
#
loop_
_entity.id
_entity.type
_entity.pdbx_description
1 polymer ?
#
loop_
_entity_poly.entity_id
_entity_poly.type
_entity_poly.pdbx_seq_one_letter_code
_entity_poly.pdbx_strand_id
1 'polypeptide(L)'
;MVKPEVREDWLPLRAGSPHRYRFEEPDLFFLGDVGDVSGADMACMFDLVEELAARTGRRLFWISDISRLGRVSEEAAKLSIQRDVKQLLRATILYGGSFRQRLLANMVAKALLVLKPNRSKRPLFFCATEAEARAMVEEMRQEEGSSS
;
A
#
# COMPACT_ATOMS: atom_id res chain seq x y z
N MET A 1 -22.70 10.29 10.14
CA MET A 1 -21.87 9.12 10.49
C MET A 1 -22.12 8.06 9.44
N VAL A 2 -21.30 7.99 8.40
CA VAL A 2 -21.48 7.05 7.29
C VAL A 2 -21.05 5.67 7.79
N LYS A 3 -21.95 4.69 7.78
CA LYS A 3 -21.61 3.29 8.05
C LYS A 3 -20.56 2.86 7.01
N PRO A 4 -19.45 2.18 7.40
CA PRO A 4 -18.57 1.59 6.41
C PRO A 4 -19.37 0.48 5.70
N GLU A 5 -19.68 0.69 4.43
CA GLU A 5 -20.15 -0.39 3.55
C GLU A 5 -19.10 -1.50 3.61
N VAL A 6 -19.49 -2.64 4.17
CA VAL A 6 -18.72 -3.87 4.00
C VAL A 6 -18.93 -4.26 2.55
N ARG A 7 -18.02 -3.82 1.67
CA ARG A 7 -17.99 -4.25 0.27
C ARG A 7 -17.60 -5.72 0.26
N GLU A 8 -18.37 -6.56 -0.43
CA GLU A 8 -18.34 -8.03 -0.32
C GLU A 8 -16.99 -8.67 -0.74
N ASP A 9 -16.10 -7.90 -1.37
CA ASP A 9 -14.81 -8.39 -1.94
C ASP A 9 -13.59 -8.26 -1.01
N TRP A 10 -13.76 -7.81 0.24
CA TRP A 10 -12.64 -7.60 1.16
C TRP A 10 -12.31 -8.85 1.97
N LEU A 11 -11.09 -9.33 1.81
CA LEU A 11 -10.52 -10.43 2.59
C LEU A 11 -9.79 -9.89 3.84
N PRO A 12 -9.85 -10.59 4.97
CA PRO A 12 -9.01 -10.25 6.12
C PRO A 12 -7.53 -10.42 5.75
N LEU A 13 -6.67 -9.51 6.20
CA LEU A 13 -5.22 -9.62 5.96
C LEU A 13 -4.65 -10.88 6.62
N ARG A 14 -5.00 -11.10 7.88
CA ARG A 14 -4.69 -12.32 8.65
C ARG A 14 -5.71 -12.51 9.76
N ALA A 15 -5.76 -13.70 10.34
CA ALA A 15 -6.64 -13.98 11.48
C ALA A 15 -6.40 -13.00 12.64
N GLY A 16 -7.47 -12.43 13.17
CA GLY A 16 -7.43 -11.45 14.27
C GLY A 16 -6.92 -10.06 13.90
N SER A 17 -6.58 -9.81 12.63
CA SER A 17 -6.17 -8.49 12.16
C SER A 17 -7.38 -7.67 11.69
N PRO A 18 -7.50 -6.40 12.08
CA PRO A 18 -8.56 -5.51 11.59
C PRO A 18 -8.32 -5.04 10.14
N HIS A 19 -7.10 -5.22 9.62
CA HIS A 19 -6.74 -4.87 8.25
C HIS A 19 -7.41 -5.80 7.26
N ARG A 20 -7.81 -5.25 6.12
CA ARG A 20 -8.42 -6.01 5.03
C ARG A 20 -7.72 -5.67 3.74
N TYR A 21 -7.71 -6.60 2.80
CA TYR A 21 -7.21 -6.36 1.45
C TYR A 21 -8.20 -6.87 0.41
N ARG A 22 -8.01 -6.40 -0.82
CA ARG A 22 -8.59 -7.02 -2.00
C ARG A 22 -7.62 -6.89 -3.17
N PHE A 23 -7.76 -7.76 -4.14
CA PHE A 23 -6.98 -7.70 -5.36
C PHE A 23 -7.94 -7.54 -6.54
N GLU A 24 -7.68 -6.54 -7.36
CA GLU A 24 -8.39 -6.30 -8.61
C GLU A 24 -7.43 -6.60 -9.76
N GLU A 25 -7.83 -7.55 -10.61
CA GLU A 25 -7.07 -7.82 -11.83
C GLU A 25 -6.98 -6.56 -12.71
N PRO A 26 -5.86 -6.38 -13.44
CA PRO A 26 -4.74 -7.32 -13.57
C PRO A 26 -3.62 -7.12 -12.54
N ASP A 27 -3.60 -6.03 -11.78
CA ASP A 27 -2.39 -5.62 -11.05
C ASP A 27 -2.63 -4.69 -9.84
N LEU A 28 -3.85 -4.62 -9.30
CA LEU A 28 -4.19 -3.62 -8.29
C LEU A 28 -4.45 -4.26 -6.92
N PHE A 29 -3.51 -4.09 -6.00
CA PHE A 29 -3.61 -4.51 -4.60
C PHE A 29 -4.14 -3.35 -3.74
N PHE A 30 -5.33 -3.53 -3.17
CA PHE A 30 -5.94 -2.58 -2.25
C PHE A 30 -5.83 -3.06 -0.81
N LEU A 31 -5.47 -2.15 0.09
CA LEU A 31 -5.37 -2.39 1.52
C LEU A 31 -6.20 -1.34 2.29
N GLY A 32 -6.98 -1.81 3.26
CA GLY A 32 -7.69 -0.98 4.22
C GLY A 32 -6.97 -1.02 5.56
N ASP A 33 -6.25 0.05 5.89
CA ASP A 33 -5.47 0.14 7.11
C ASP A 33 -6.34 0.62 8.28
N VAL A 34 -6.66 -0.28 9.21
CA VAL A 34 -7.52 -0.01 10.36
C VAL A 34 -6.76 -0.34 11.64
N GLY A 35 -6.52 0.66 12.50
CA GLY A 35 -5.78 0.47 13.75
C GLY A 35 -4.27 0.38 13.54
N ASP A 36 -3.60 -0.23 14.51
CA ASP A 36 -2.14 -0.31 14.56
C ASP A 36 -1.60 -1.42 13.64
N VAL A 37 -0.54 -1.10 12.88
CA VAL A 37 0.14 -2.05 11.99
C VAL A 37 1.32 -2.66 12.73
N SER A 38 1.24 -3.97 12.99
CA SER A 38 2.33 -4.74 13.60
C SER A 38 3.32 -5.28 12.57
N GLY A 39 4.46 -5.79 13.04
CA GLY A 39 5.41 -6.49 12.17
C GLY A 39 4.80 -7.70 11.44
N ALA A 40 3.88 -8.44 12.09
CA ALA A 40 3.20 -9.57 11.47
C ALA A 40 2.22 -9.13 10.36
N ASP A 41 1.55 -7.99 10.54
CA ASP A 41 0.70 -7.40 9.51
C ASP A 41 1.54 -6.99 8.29
N MET A 42 2.66 -6.28 8.53
CA MET A 42 3.57 -5.88 7.46
C MET A 42 4.18 -7.08 6.71
N ALA A 43 4.59 -8.13 7.42
CA ALA A 43 5.11 -9.35 6.81
C ALA A 43 4.07 -10.00 5.88
N CYS A 44 2.82 -10.13 6.34
CA CYS A 44 1.72 -10.69 5.58
C CYS A 44 1.38 -9.84 4.34
N MET A 45 1.38 -8.51 4.45
CA MET A 45 1.19 -7.63 3.29
C MET A 45 2.26 -7.88 2.21
N PHE A 46 3.51 -8.07 2.63
CA PHE A 46 4.61 -8.34 1.71
C PHE A 46 4.54 -9.73 1.08
N ASP A 47 4.14 -10.76 1.85
CA ASP A 47 3.90 -12.10 1.31
C ASP A 47 2.82 -12.07 0.23
N LEU A 48 1.72 -11.35 0.47
CA LEU A 48 0.63 -11.18 -0.50
C LEU A 48 1.10 -10.45 -1.77
N VAL A 49 1.89 -9.39 -1.65
CA VAL A 49 2.44 -8.69 -2.82
C VAL A 49 3.33 -9.61 -3.65
N GLU A 50 4.16 -10.41 -3.01
CA GLU A 50 5.02 -11.39 -3.69
C GLU A 50 4.20 -12.47 -4.40
N GLU A 51 3.21 -13.05 -3.73
CA GLU A 51 2.31 -14.05 -4.29
C GLU A 51 1.52 -13.49 -5.49
N LEU A 52 0.91 -12.31 -5.34
CA LEU A 52 0.11 -11.67 -6.38
C LEU A 52 0.95 -11.27 -7.60
N ALA A 53 2.17 -10.77 -7.38
CA ALA A 53 3.08 -10.42 -8.47
C ALA A 53 3.54 -11.68 -9.22
N ALA A 54 3.86 -12.76 -8.50
CA ALA A 54 4.23 -14.04 -9.11
C ALA A 54 3.06 -14.65 -9.89
N ARG A 55 1.84 -14.63 -9.33
CA ARG A 55 0.63 -15.16 -9.96
C ARG A 55 0.26 -14.44 -11.26
N THR A 56 0.40 -13.12 -11.29
CA THR A 56 0.02 -12.28 -12.43
C THR A 56 1.15 -12.11 -13.46
N GLY A 57 2.40 -12.39 -13.06
CA GLY A 57 3.58 -12.05 -13.84
C GLY A 57 3.79 -10.54 -14.01
N ARG A 58 3.14 -9.71 -13.19
CA ARG A 58 3.10 -8.25 -13.31
C ARG A 58 3.58 -7.57 -12.04
N ARG A 59 4.12 -6.37 -12.20
CA ARG A 59 4.30 -5.43 -11.10
C ARG A 59 2.95 -4.82 -10.72
N LEU A 60 2.72 -4.65 -9.42
CA LEU A 60 1.43 -4.26 -8.85
C LEU A 60 1.37 -2.77 -8.51
N PHE A 61 0.19 -2.19 -8.51
CA PHE A 61 -0.12 -0.94 -7.81
C PHE A 61 -0.62 -1.27 -6.42
N TRP A 62 -0.08 -0.60 -5.40
CA TRP A 62 -0.56 -0.73 -4.02
C TRP A 62 -1.34 0.53 -3.65
N ILE A 63 -2.63 0.41 -3.37
CA ILE A 63 -3.43 1.50 -2.82
C ILE A 63 -3.83 1.19 -1.37
N SER A 64 -3.56 2.13 -0.45
CA SER A 64 -3.90 2.00 0.96
C SER A 64 -4.88 3.11 1.41
N ASP A 65 -6.01 2.73 2.01
CA ASP A 65 -6.84 3.64 2.80
C ASP A 65 -6.25 3.77 4.20
N ILE A 66 -5.70 4.95 4.51
CA ILE A 66 -5.09 5.24 5.81
C ILE A 66 -6.00 6.08 6.73
N SER A 67 -7.30 6.21 6.41
CA SER A 67 -8.27 6.98 7.20
C SER A 67 -8.36 6.54 8.66
N ARG A 68 -8.16 5.24 8.91
CA ARG A 68 -8.25 4.62 10.23
C ARG A 68 -6.91 4.06 10.70
N LEU A 69 -5.80 4.45 10.08
CA LEU A 69 -4.46 4.03 10.49
C LEU A 69 -4.12 4.57 11.88
N GLY A 70 -3.69 3.68 12.77
CA GLY A 70 -3.16 4.00 14.09
C GLY A 70 -1.64 4.21 14.04
N ARG A 71 -0.92 3.47 14.86
CA ARG A 71 0.55 3.47 14.91
C ARG A 71 1.11 2.38 13.99
N VAL A 72 2.27 2.66 13.41
CA VAL A 72 3.11 1.64 12.78
C VAL A 72 4.15 1.23 13.81
N SER A 73 4.21 -0.05 14.16
CA SER A 73 5.17 -0.54 15.15
C SER A 73 6.62 -0.39 14.65
N GLU A 74 7.58 -0.38 15.56
CA GLU A 74 8.99 -0.28 15.19
C GLU A 74 9.44 -1.50 14.36
N GLU A 75 8.90 -2.68 14.66
CA GLU A 75 9.12 -3.92 13.92
C GLU A 75 8.56 -3.82 12.49
N ALA A 76 7.35 -3.27 12.33
CA ALA A 76 6.75 -3.03 11.01
C ALA A 76 7.61 -2.05 10.19
N ALA A 77 8.07 -0.96 10.81
CA ALA A 77 8.96 0.00 10.18
C ALA A 77 10.30 -0.66 9.78
N LYS A 78 10.92 -1.45 10.66
CA LYS A 78 12.16 -2.20 10.37
C LYS A 78 11.97 -3.17 9.20
N LEU A 79 10.87 -3.91 9.17
CA LEU A 79 10.57 -4.84 8.07
C LEU A 79 10.44 -4.11 6.74
N SER A 80 9.79 -2.94 6.72
CA SER A 80 9.70 -2.11 5.50
C SER A 80 11.06 -1.65 4.96
N ILE A 81 12.06 -1.54 5.84
CA ILE A 81 13.45 -1.21 5.49
C ILE A 81 14.23 -2.46 5.07
N GLN A 82 13.92 -3.63 5.64
CA GLN A 82 14.68 -4.86 5.41
C GLN A 82 14.20 -5.60 4.15
N ARG A 83 12.89 -5.82 4.00
CA ARG A 83 12.33 -6.53 2.85
C ARG A 83 12.10 -5.56 1.70
N ASP A 84 12.56 -5.92 0.49
CA ASP A 84 12.45 -5.06 -0.68
C ASP A 84 11.40 -5.58 -1.68
N VAL A 85 10.13 -5.43 -1.31
CA VAL A 85 9.03 -5.68 -2.26
C VAL A 85 8.86 -4.55 -3.26
N LYS A 86 9.62 -3.45 -3.15
CA LYS A 86 9.46 -2.29 -4.03
C LYS A 86 9.72 -2.65 -5.48
N GLN A 87 10.61 -3.60 -5.76
CA GLN A 87 10.84 -4.10 -7.13
C GLN A 87 9.60 -4.76 -7.76
N LEU A 88 8.62 -5.16 -6.96
CA LEU A 88 7.34 -5.74 -7.38
C LEU A 88 6.23 -4.69 -7.50
N LEU A 89 6.41 -3.49 -6.96
CA LEU A 89 5.37 -2.44 -6.91
C LEU A 89 5.61 -1.28 -7.89
N ARG A 90 4.76 -1.07 -8.90
CA ARG A 90 4.82 0.11 -9.80
C ARG A 90 4.79 1.42 -9.02
N ALA A 91 3.81 1.56 -8.13
CA ALA A 91 3.68 2.69 -7.23
C ALA A 91 2.91 2.28 -5.96
N THR A 92 3.05 3.10 -4.92
CA THR A 92 2.20 3.03 -3.72
C THR A 92 1.43 4.34 -3.61
N ILE A 93 0.13 4.27 -3.38
CA ILE A 93 -0.75 5.44 -3.28
C ILE A 93 -1.53 5.34 -1.97
N LEU A 94 -1.43 6.38 -1.15
CA LEU A 94 -2.12 6.47 0.12
C LEU A 94 -3.26 7.49 -0.01
N TYR A 95 -4.45 7.13 0.41
CA TYR A 95 -5.59 8.06 0.43
C TYR A 95 -6.29 8.08 1.78
N GLY A 96 -7.15 9.09 1.98
CA GLY A 96 -7.75 9.36 3.27
C GLY A 96 -6.70 9.84 4.28
N GLY A 97 -6.92 9.54 5.55
CA GLY A 97 -6.06 9.95 6.66
C GLY A 97 -6.12 11.46 6.96
N SER A 98 -6.14 11.80 8.24
CA SER A 98 -5.85 13.14 8.73
C SER A 98 -4.43 13.59 8.35
N PHE A 99 -4.18 14.90 8.42
CA PHE A 99 -2.85 15.47 8.20
C PHE A 99 -1.75 14.76 9.02
N ARG A 100 -2.05 14.41 10.27
CA ARG A 100 -1.13 13.69 11.16
C ARG A 100 -0.79 12.29 10.64
N GLN A 101 -1.77 11.53 10.14
CA GLN A 101 -1.54 10.20 9.58
C GLN A 101 -0.71 10.27 8.29
N ARG A 102 -1.01 11.25 7.42
CA ARG A 102 -0.21 11.52 6.22
C ARG A 102 1.23 11.91 6.55
N LEU A 103 1.43 12.70 7.60
CA LEU A 103 2.76 13.08 8.08
C LEU A 103 3.55 11.86 8.57
N LEU A 104 2.92 10.98 9.36
CA LEU A 104 3.54 9.72 9.83
C LEU A 104 3.98 8.83 8.66
N ALA A 105 3.08 8.59 7.70
CA ALA A 105 3.39 7.81 6.51
C ALA A 105 4.54 8.43 5.69
N ASN A 106 4.53 9.76 5.52
CA ASN A 106 5.60 10.50 4.85
C ASN A 106 6.95 10.35 5.57
N MET A 107 6.97 10.39 6.90
CA MET A 107 8.21 10.23 7.66
C MET A 107 8.82 8.84 7.46
N VAL A 108 8.00 7.78 7.49
CA VAL A 108 8.47 6.41 7.22
C VAL A 108 9.02 6.31 5.79
N ALA A 109 8.31 6.87 4.80
CA ALA A 109 8.74 6.88 3.41
C ALA A 109 10.07 7.63 3.20
N LYS A 110 10.23 8.79 3.85
CA LYS A 110 11.46 9.59 3.81
C LYS A 110 12.61 8.88 4.52
N ALA A 111 12.37 8.27 5.69
CA ALA A 111 13.38 7.49 6.40
C ALA A 111 13.91 6.34 5.54
N LEU A 112 13.05 5.66 4.79
CA LEU A 112 13.45 4.63 3.83
C LEU A 112 14.42 5.15 2.76
N LEU A 113 14.18 6.35 2.21
CA LEU A 113 15.03 6.96 1.20
C LEU A 113 16.41 7.35 1.76
N VAL A 114 16.45 7.86 3.00
CA VAL A 114 17.70 8.25 3.67
C VAL A 114 18.54 7.03 4.03
N LEU A 115 17.93 5.99 4.60
CA LEU A 115 18.63 4.81 5.09
C LEU A 115 19.07 3.86 3.96
N LYS A 116 18.41 3.92 2.80
CA LYS A 116 18.68 3.04 1.65
C LYS A 116 18.67 3.83 0.33
N PRO A 117 19.66 4.72 0.11
CA PRO A 117 19.68 5.60 -1.07
C PRO A 117 19.78 4.87 -2.42
N ASN A 118 20.31 3.63 -2.41
CA ASN A 118 20.44 2.80 -3.61
C ASN A 118 19.20 1.94 -3.91
N ARG A 119 18.16 1.95 -3.07
CA ARG A 119 16.91 1.26 -3.39
C ARG A 119 16.09 2.04 -4.41
N SER A 120 15.43 1.32 -5.31
CA SER A 120 14.52 1.89 -6.30
C SER A 120 13.59 2.92 -5.67
N LYS A 121 13.66 4.17 -6.16
CA LYS A 121 12.76 5.27 -5.80
C LYS A 121 11.38 4.99 -6.41
N ARG A 122 10.69 3.96 -5.95
CA ARG A 122 9.28 3.76 -6.33
C ARG A 122 8.47 4.92 -5.75
N PRO A 123 7.64 5.58 -6.56
CA PRO A 123 6.94 6.76 -6.10
C PRO A 123 5.85 6.37 -5.09
N LEU A 124 5.82 7.12 -3.99
CA LEU A 124 4.76 7.10 -2.99
C LEU A 124 3.94 8.38 -3.17
N PHE A 125 2.64 8.23 -3.42
CA PHE A 125 1.73 9.35 -3.62
C PHE A 125 0.71 9.45 -2.50
N PHE A 126 0.20 10.67 -2.30
CA PHE A 126 -0.93 10.94 -1.42
C PHE A 126 -2.03 11.64 -2.20
N CYS A 127 -3.26 11.15 -2.10
CA CYS A 127 -4.44 11.78 -2.67
C CYS A 127 -5.58 11.82 -1.64
N ALA A 128 -6.66 12.55 -1.90
CA ALA A 128 -7.75 12.71 -0.95
C ALA A 128 -8.65 11.46 -0.90
N THR A 129 -8.95 10.86 -2.05
CA THR A 129 -10.00 9.86 -2.20
C THR A 129 -9.54 8.60 -2.94
N GLU A 130 -10.30 7.50 -2.80
CA GLU A 130 -10.08 6.28 -3.58
C GLU A 130 -10.19 6.55 -5.09
N ALA A 131 -11.12 7.42 -5.49
CA ALA A 131 -11.34 7.77 -6.90
C ALA A 131 -10.12 8.45 -7.52
N GLU A 132 -9.49 9.39 -6.78
CA GLU A 132 -8.24 10.01 -7.21
C GLU A 132 -7.10 8.99 -7.27
N ALA A 133 -6.99 8.11 -6.28
CA ALA A 133 -5.97 7.06 -6.27
C ALA A 133 -6.08 6.16 -7.50
N ARG A 134 -7.31 5.81 -7.90
CA ARG A 134 -7.60 5.03 -9.10
C ARG A 134 -7.28 5.79 -10.38
N ALA A 135 -7.64 7.07 -10.46
CA ALA A 135 -7.31 7.90 -11.61
C ALA A 135 -5.79 7.95 -11.84
N MET A 136 -5.00 8.11 -10.78
CA MET A 136 -3.53 8.08 -10.85
C MET A 136 -2.99 6.73 -11.35
N VAL A 137 -3.57 5.61 -10.92
CA VAL A 137 -3.18 4.28 -11.44
C VAL A 137 -3.44 4.20 -12.93
N GLU A 138 -4.60 4.67 -13.38
CA GLU A 138 -4.95 4.62 -14.79
C GLU A 138 -4.04 5.52 -15.63
N GLU A 139 -3.74 6.73 -15.18
CA GLU A 139 -2.75 7.62 -15.81
C GLU A 139 -1.40 6.92 -15.99
N MET A 140 -0.87 6.28 -14.93
CA MET A 140 0.41 5.54 -15.00
C MET A 140 0.34 4.34 -15.96
N ARG A 141 -0.79 3.65 -16.04
CA ARG A 141 -0.97 2.54 -17.02
C ARG A 141 -0.93 3.06 -18.45
N GLN A 142 -1.53 4.23 -18.72
CA GLN A 142 -1.54 4.84 -20.05
C GLN A 142 -0.15 5.34 -20.46
N GLU A 143 0.62 5.91 -19.53
CA GLU A 143 2.00 6.38 -19.79
C GLU A 143 2.95 5.22 -20.17
N GLU A 144 2.84 4.08 -19.47
CA GLU A 144 3.65 2.89 -19.77
C GLU A 144 3.19 2.18 -21.06
N GLY A 145 1.87 2.17 -21.33
CA GLY A 145 1.31 1.62 -22.58
C GLY A 145 1.65 2.46 -23.82
N SER A 146 1.92 3.75 -23.65
CA SER A 146 2.32 4.67 -24.73
C SER A 146 3.83 4.64 -25.04
N SER A 147 4.61 3.90 -24.24
CA SER A 147 6.07 3.76 -24.39
C SER A 147 6.49 2.39 -24.97
N SER A 148 5.56 1.63 -25.55
CA SER A 148 5.81 0.33 -26.22
C SER A 148 5.66 0.42 -27.73
#